data_AF-F6WTT6-F1
#
_entry.id   AF-F6WTT6-F1
#
_cell.length_a   1.000
_cell.length_b   1.000
_cell.length_c   1.000
_cell.angle_alpha   90.00
_cell.angle_beta   90.00
_cell.angle_gamma   90.00
#
_symmetry.space_group_name_H-M   'P 1'
#
loop_
_entity.id
_entity.type
_entity.pdbx_description
1 polymer ?
#
loop_
_entity_poly.entity_id
_entity_poly.type
_entity_poly.pdbx_seq_one_letter_code
_entity_poly.pdbx_strand_id
1 'polypeptide(L)'
;SAPRTQQSSVALRIRPLNDTELEEGATAIAHKVGDQMAVLMDPGEDPEDTLRAHRSREKAFIFDTVFDQHASQEDVYRATTQQLVEGVISGYNATVFAYGPSGAGKTHTMLGTDTEPGIYLRTLADLFQAIEESRDGADCRVSMSYLEIYNEVIRDLLNPASGFLELREDSRGSIQIAGITEVSTSHAQEIMQLLTKGTRQRTQEPTATHPTSSRSHAVLQVTVRQRRRGTDLAEEVHVGRLFLVDLAGSERASQTQNQGKRMKEGAHINRSLLALGNCINALSEKGSSRTQYVNFRDSKLTRLLKDALGGNSRTVMIAHISPASTSFEESRTTLLYAYRAKNIKTRVKRNLLNVSLRIAQYTDVISDLRREIERLKSKLETRETDKRSDPGGRDAQVTIPCHDTEEDGRVQMNKIRAQLIGAFKEQLEMRRSLVELENTHMELHIDVSRHLLTIAE
;
A
#
# COMPACT_ATOMS: atom_id res chain seq x y z
N SER A 1 -17.49 -9.50 15.27
CA SER A 1 -17.52 -8.29 16.12
C SER A 1 -18.11 -7.10 15.36
N ALA A 2 -18.97 -6.29 16.00
CA ALA A 2 -19.48 -5.05 15.42
C ALA A 2 -18.34 -4.04 15.16
N PRO A 3 -18.38 -3.25 14.08
CA PRO A 3 -17.37 -2.24 13.79
C PRO A 3 -17.42 -1.14 14.85
N ARG A 4 -16.27 -0.81 15.45
CA ARG A 4 -16.15 0.32 16.37
C ARG A 4 -15.69 1.54 15.59
N THR A 5 -16.37 2.66 15.76
CA THR A 5 -15.90 3.94 15.23
C THR A 5 -14.80 4.46 16.15
N GLN A 6 -13.63 4.71 15.60
CA GLN A 6 -12.47 5.24 16.33
C GLN A 6 -11.98 6.50 15.61
N GLN A 7 -11.60 7.52 16.37
CA GLN A 7 -10.94 8.70 15.81
C GLN A 7 -9.46 8.35 15.54
N SER A 8 -8.91 8.92 14.49
CA SER A 8 -7.47 8.85 14.23
C SER A 8 -6.71 9.54 15.36
N SER A 9 -5.66 8.88 15.88
CA SER A 9 -4.76 9.49 16.86
C SER A 9 -3.71 10.32 16.12
N VAL A 10 -3.48 11.54 16.58
CA VAL A 10 -2.51 12.46 16.00
C VAL A 10 -1.55 12.94 17.08
N ALA A 11 -0.28 12.62 16.90
CA ALA A 11 0.81 13.13 17.71
C ALA A 11 1.64 14.17 16.95
N LEU A 12 2.17 15.15 17.67
CA LEU A 12 3.13 16.12 17.13
C LEU A 12 4.50 15.89 17.76
N ARG A 13 5.55 15.88 16.95
CA ARG A 13 6.94 15.85 17.40
C ARG A 13 7.69 17.09 16.91
N ILE A 14 8.19 17.87 17.86
CA ILE A 14 9.05 19.03 17.63
C ILE A 14 10.49 18.57 17.86
N ARG A 15 11.32 18.57 16.81
CA ARG A 15 12.75 18.22 16.94
C ARG A 15 13.55 19.37 17.56
N PRO A 16 14.76 19.14 18.09
CA PRO A 16 15.67 20.24 18.45
C PRO A 16 16.07 21.07 17.21
N LEU A 17 16.55 22.29 17.44
CA LEU A 17 17.22 23.09 16.42
C LEU A 17 18.51 22.40 15.96
N ASN A 18 18.77 22.43 14.66
CA ASN A 18 20.00 21.88 14.08
C ASN A 18 21.09 22.96 14.02
N ASP A 19 22.35 22.54 13.96
CA ASP A 19 23.51 23.45 13.89
C ASP A 19 23.41 24.42 12.71
N THR A 20 22.95 23.95 11.54
CA THR A 20 22.73 24.80 10.36
C THR A 20 21.68 25.89 10.59
N GLU A 21 20.62 25.59 11.35
CA GLU A 21 19.57 26.57 11.66
C GLU A 21 20.08 27.60 12.69
N LEU A 22 20.95 27.17 13.61
CA LEU A 22 21.62 28.07 14.54
C LEU A 22 22.60 29.00 13.83
N GLU A 23 23.37 28.49 12.86
CA GLU A 23 24.28 29.27 12.02
C GLU A 23 23.53 30.30 11.15
N GLU A 24 22.34 29.96 10.67
CA GLU A 24 21.43 30.87 9.95
C GLU A 24 20.76 31.91 10.87
N GLY A 25 20.99 31.86 12.19
CA GLY A 25 20.39 32.77 13.16
C GLY A 25 18.91 32.50 13.43
N ALA A 26 18.43 31.28 13.19
CA ALA A 26 17.03 30.93 13.42
C ALA A 26 16.69 30.91 14.92
N THR A 27 15.52 31.46 15.25
CA THR A 27 14.98 31.43 16.61
C THR A 27 13.97 30.30 16.76
N ALA A 28 13.85 29.74 17.98
CA ALA A 28 12.80 28.77 18.27
C ALA A 28 11.43 29.46 18.32
N ILE A 29 10.51 29.04 17.44
CA ILE A 29 9.16 29.57 17.30
C ILE A 29 8.06 28.55 17.63
N ALA A 30 8.40 27.28 17.84
CA ALA A 30 7.46 26.23 18.20
C ALA A 30 7.76 25.67 19.59
N HIS A 31 6.78 25.71 20.48
CA HIS A 31 6.93 25.26 21.87
C HIS A 31 5.82 24.31 22.29
N LYS A 32 6.19 23.28 23.05
CA LYS A 32 5.25 22.41 23.76
C LYS A 32 4.73 23.16 25.00
N VAL A 33 3.42 23.17 25.19
CA VAL A 33 2.76 23.73 26.38
C VAL A 33 1.86 22.66 26.97
N GLY A 34 2.33 21.96 28.01
CA GLY A 34 1.67 20.76 28.52
C GLY A 34 1.72 19.59 27.52
N ASP A 35 1.03 18.48 27.81
CA ASP A 35 1.22 17.24 27.04
C ASP A 35 0.50 17.17 25.70
N GLN A 36 -0.47 18.06 25.47
CA GLN A 36 -1.37 17.98 24.32
C GLN A 36 -1.39 19.25 23.46
N MET A 37 -0.70 20.31 23.88
CA MET A 37 -0.76 21.59 23.18
C MET A 37 0.61 22.04 22.69
N ALA A 38 0.63 22.55 21.46
CA ALA A 38 1.77 23.17 20.84
C ALA A 38 1.43 24.60 20.41
N VAL A 39 2.32 25.54 20.66
CA VAL A 39 2.18 26.94 20.27
C VAL A 39 3.20 27.23 19.18
N LEU A 40 2.74 27.81 18.07
CA LEU A 40 3.57 28.32 16.99
C LEU A 40 3.50 29.86 16.99
N MET A 41 4.66 30.50 17.04
CA MET A 41 4.83 31.95 17.00
C MET A 41 5.14 32.42 15.59
N ASP A 42 4.45 33.46 15.12
CA ASP A 42 4.70 34.10 13.82
C ASP A 42 5.95 35.00 13.91
N PRO A 43 7.06 34.66 13.21
CA PRO A 43 8.30 35.43 13.26
C PRO A 43 8.22 36.76 12.50
N GLY A 44 7.15 37.02 11.73
CA GLY A 44 7.01 38.25 10.95
C GLY A 44 7.04 39.50 11.83
N GLU A 45 8.14 40.24 11.77
CA GLU A 45 8.25 41.63 12.21
C GLU A 45 8.12 42.52 10.99
N ASP A 46 6.89 42.79 10.55
CA ASP A 46 6.66 43.80 9.51
C ASP A 46 5.91 44.99 10.11
N PRO A 47 6.61 46.09 10.47
CA PRO A 47 6.01 47.29 11.05
C PRO A 47 4.96 47.96 10.15
N GLU A 48 4.97 47.65 8.84
CA GLU A 48 4.06 48.21 7.84
C GLU A 48 2.79 47.35 7.61
N ASP A 49 2.72 46.11 8.13
CA ASP A 49 1.54 45.25 7.98
C ASP A 49 0.45 45.61 9.02
N THR A 50 -0.18 46.76 8.79
CA THR A 50 -1.32 47.29 9.57
C THR A 50 -2.49 46.30 9.70
N LEU A 51 -2.59 45.29 8.82
CA LEU A 51 -3.61 44.24 8.88
C LEU A 51 -3.30 43.15 9.92
N ARG A 52 -2.05 43.03 10.39
CA ARG A 52 -1.62 42.05 11.41
C ARG A 52 -1.45 42.63 12.81
N ALA A 53 -1.47 43.96 12.97
CA ALA A 53 -1.21 44.66 14.23
C ALA A 53 -2.09 44.21 15.43
N HIS A 54 -3.30 43.71 15.18
CA HIS A 54 -4.25 43.26 16.22
C HIS A 54 -4.45 41.73 16.28
N ARG A 55 -3.72 40.93 15.50
CA ARG A 55 -3.80 39.46 15.60
C ARG A 55 -2.80 38.93 16.61
N SER A 56 -3.24 37.98 17.44
CA SER A 56 -2.32 37.16 18.23
C SER A 56 -1.29 36.53 17.30
N ARG A 57 -0.01 36.83 17.56
CA ARG A 57 1.14 36.23 16.85
C ARG A 57 1.31 34.76 17.22
N GLU A 58 0.69 34.35 18.32
CA GLU A 58 0.69 32.97 18.81
C GLU A 58 -0.54 32.23 18.30
N LYS A 59 -0.30 31.04 17.75
CA LYS A 59 -1.35 30.10 17.38
C LYS A 59 -1.15 28.78 18.11
N ALA A 60 -2.13 28.43 18.94
CA ALA A 60 -2.17 27.16 19.64
C ALA A 60 -2.85 26.06 18.81
N PHE A 61 -2.29 24.85 18.90
CA PHE A 61 -2.82 23.63 18.29
C PHE A 61 -2.89 22.52 19.34
N ILE A 62 -4.00 21.78 19.38
CA ILE A 62 -4.22 20.69 20.34
C ILE A 62 -4.19 19.35 19.60
N PHE A 63 -3.28 18.48 20.02
CA PHE A 63 -3.08 17.12 19.52
C PHE A 63 -3.38 16.10 20.62
N ASP A 64 -3.28 14.81 20.32
CA ASP A 64 -3.47 13.76 21.34
C ASP A 64 -2.24 13.66 22.26
N THR A 65 -1.06 13.85 21.67
CA THR A 65 0.23 13.95 22.38
C THR A 65 1.16 14.91 21.64
N VAL A 66 1.91 15.72 22.39
CA VAL A 66 2.97 16.59 21.88
C VAL A 66 4.31 16.22 22.52
N PHE A 67 5.29 15.96 21.66
CA PHE A 67 6.68 15.67 22.02
C PHE A 67 7.55 16.86 21.65
N ASP A 68 8.47 17.23 22.54
CA ASP A 68 9.51 18.20 22.30
C ASP A 68 10.88 17.51 22.17
N GLN A 69 11.94 18.30 22.15
CA GLN A 69 13.32 17.83 22.05
C GLN A 69 13.78 16.92 23.21
N HIS A 70 13.05 16.88 24.33
CA HIS A 70 13.40 16.05 25.49
C HIS A 70 12.77 14.65 25.42
N ALA A 71 11.83 14.43 24.49
CA ALA A 71 11.18 13.14 24.31
C ALA A 71 12.10 12.13 23.62
N SER A 72 12.35 11.00 24.28
CA SER A 72 13.13 9.90 23.71
C SER A 72 12.36 9.13 22.64
N GLN A 73 13.07 8.31 21.86
CA GLN A 73 12.44 7.39 20.90
C GLN A 73 11.47 6.41 21.57
N GLU A 74 11.76 6.01 22.81
CA GLU A 74 10.92 5.11 23.60
C GLU A 74 9.61 5.81 24.03
N ASP A 75 9.69 7.07 24.47
CA ASP A 75 8.51 7.84 24.88
C ASP A 75 7.53 8.01 23.71
N VAL A 76 8.06 8.33 22.53
CA VAL A 76 7.26 8.41 21.31
C VAL A 76 6.61 7.06 21.02
N TYR A 77 7.39 5.97 21.02
CA TYR A 77 6.88 4.63 20.74
C TYR A 77 5.75 4.19 21.67
N ARG A 78 5.92 4.38 23.00
CA ARG A 78 4.93 4.02 24.02
C ARG A 78 3.62 4.77 23.87
N ALA A 79 3.70 6.07 23.61
CA ALA A 79 2.53 6.92 23.50
C ALA A 79 1.79 6.77 22.15
N THR A 80 2.46 6.30 21.07
CA THR A 80 1.82 6.19 19.75
C THR A 80 1.48 4.76 19.33
N THR A 81 2.42 3.83 19.47
CA THR A 81 2.46 2.59 18.67
C THR A 81 2.30 1.33 19.48
N GLN A 82 2.76 1.33 20.73
CA GLN A 82 2.76 0.15 21.60
C GLN A 82 1.36 -0.48 21.71
N GLN A 83 0.32 0.34 21.89
CA GLN A 83 -1.08 -0.11 22.01
C GLN A 83 -1.66 -0.74 20.73
N LEU A 84 -0.99 -0.54 19.58
CA LEU A 84 -1.43 -1.12 18.31
C LEU A 84 -0.99 -2.58 18.18
N VAL A 85 0.12 -2.97 18.82
CA VAL A 85 0.73 -4.31 18.70
C VAL A 85 -0.25 -5.41 19.09
N GLU A 86 -0.86 -5.32 20.27
CA GLU A 86 -1.88 -6.28 20.74
C GLU A 86 -3.09 -6.36 19.79
N GLY A 87 -3.49 -5.19 19.26
CA GLY A 87 -4.56 -5.09 18.28
C GLY A 87 -4.23 -5.84 16.99
N VAL A 88 -3.01 -5.69 16.49
CA VAL A 88 -2.54 -6.37 15.28
C VAL A 88 -2.52 -7.87 15.49
N ILE A 89 -1.97 -8.36 16.60
CA ILE A 89 -1.95 -9.80 16.92
C ILE A 89 -3.39 -10.35 16.99
N SER A 90 -4.31 -9.58 17.58
CA SER A 90 -5.74 -9.92 17.68
C SER A 90 -6.52 -9.84 16.36
N GLY A 91 -5.88 -9.52 15.23
CA GLY A 91 -6.51 -9.47 13.91
C GLY A 91 -7.09 -8.11 13.50
N TYR A 92 -6.67 -7.01 14.13
CA TYR A 92 -7.01 -5.66 13.66
C TYR A 92 -5.96 -5.12 12.69
N ASN A 93 -6.39 -4.24 11.78
CA ASN A 93 -5.45 -3.47 10.97
C ASN A 93 -5.00 -2.22 11.75
N ALA A 94 -3.74 -1.87 11.61
CA ALA A 94 -3.15 -0.67 12.16
C ALA A 94 -2.26 0.03 11.12
N THR A 95 -2.23 1.35 11.14
CA THR A 95 -1.40 2.17 10.27
C THR A 95 -0.78 3.29 11.09
N VAL A 96 0.53 3.43 10.99
CA VAL A 96 1.31 4.51 11.60
C VAL A 96 2.04 5.20 10.47
N PHE A 97 1.87 6.51 10.33
CA PHE A 97 2.59 7.24 9.30
C PHE A 97 3.22 8.52 9.85
N ALA A 98 4.48 8.74 9.48
CA ALA A 98 5.23 9.96 9.76
C ALA A 98 5.01 10.97 8.63
N TYR A 99 4.62 12.20 8.99
CA TYR A 99 4.35 13.29 8.05
C TYR A 99 5.05 14.57 8.50
N GLY A 100 5.49 15.40 7.55
CA GLY A 100 6.20 16.66 7.81
C GLY A 100 7.21 17.00 6.71
N PRO A 101 7.84 18.18 6.75
CA PRO A 101 8.82 18.57 5.76
C PRO A 101 10.11 17.74 5.88
N SER A 102 10.92 17.75 4.83
CA SER A 102 12.25 17.13 4.85
C SER A 102 13.10 17.72 5.96
N GLY A 103 13.90 16.87 6.61
CA GLY A 103 14.71 17.29 7.77
C GLY A 103 13.92 17.50 9.07
N ALA A 104 12.58 17.39 9.10
CA ALA A 104 11.81 17.53 10.35
C ALA A 104 11.91 16.33 11.31
N GLY A 105 12.57 15.24 10.91
CA GLY A 105 12.79 14.06 11.77
C GLY A 105 11.87 12.84 11.50
N LYS A 106 11.17 12.78 10.35
CA LYS A 106 10.31 11.63 9.98
C LYS A 106 11.06 10.29 10.03
N THR A 107 12.15 10.19 9.25
CA THR A 107 12.99 8.98 9.20
C THR A 107 13.67 8.71 10.54
N HIS A 108 14.05 9.75 11.30
CA HIS A 108 14.56 9.59 12.66
C HIS A 108 13.51 8.93 13.57
N THR A 109 12.25 9.35 13.54
CA THR A 109 11.19 8.70 14.32
C THR A 109 10.93 7.27 13.87
N MET A 110 10.87 7.03 12.56
CA MET A 110 10.48 5.72 12.01
C MET A 110 11.62 4.69 12.12
N LEU A 111 12.81 5.03 11.63
CA LEU A 111 13.98 4.15 11.62
C LEU A 111 14.82 4.29 12.90
N GLY A 112 15.10 5.53 13.29
CA GLY A 112 16.04 5.86 14.37
C GLY A 112 17.50 5.74 13.96
N THR A 113 18.36 5.67 14.95
CA THR A 113 19.80 5.43 14.81
C THR A 113 20.14 4.06 15.39
N ASP A 114 21.38 3.59 15.18
CA ASP A 114 21.83 2.31 15.75
C ASP A 114 21.83 2.32 17.29
N THR A 115 22.03 3.49 17.91
CA THR A 115 22.00 3.68 19.37
C THR A 115 20.59 3.91 19.89
N GLU A 116 19.75 4.64 19.13
CA GLU A 116 18.39 4.97 19.49
C GLU A 116 17.40 4.47 18.43
N PRO A 117 16.97 3.19 18.53
CA PRO A 117 16.09 2.59 17.54
C PRO A 117 14.74 3.32 17.49
N GLY A 118 14.21 3.49 16.28
CA GLY A 118 12.92 4.12 16.04
C GLY A 118 11.74 3.16 16.12
N ILE A 119 10.59 3.62 15.63
CA ILE A 119 9.31 2.88 15.68
C ILE A 119 9.40 1.51 14.99
N TYR A 120 10.08 1.39 13.84
CA TYR A 120 10.17 0.11 13.12
C TYR A 120 10.71 -1.01 14.02
N LEU A 121 11.86 -0.77 14.65
CA LEU A 121 12.56 -1.78 15.44
C LEU A 121 11.83 -2.08 16.75
N ARG A 122 11.37 -1.06 17.46
CA ARG A 122 10.64 -1.22 18.72
C ARG A 122 9.32 -1.96 18.53
N THR A 123 8.55 -1.59 17.50
CA THR A 123 7.27 -2.25 17.21
C THR A 123 7.46 -3.71 16.83
N LEU A 124 8.50 -4.03 16.05
CA LEU A 124 8.80 -5.40 15.67
C LEU A 124 9.28 -6.24 16.85
N ALA A 125 10.16 -5.69 17.70
CA ALA A 125 10.63 -6.36 18.91
C ALA A 125 9.46 -6.71 19.85
N ASP A 126 8.61 -5.74 20.16
CA ASP A 126 7.43 -5.94 21.00
C ASP A 126 6.42 -6.91 20.37
N LEU A 127 6.25 -6.87 19.04
CA LEU A 127 5.36 -7.78 18.34
C LEU A 127 5.83 -9.23 18.47
N PHE A 128 7.13 -9.49 18.32
CA PHE A 128 7.67 -10.84 18.50
C PHE A 128 7.64 -11.28 19.96
N GLN A 129 7.93 -10.37 20.90
CA GLN A 129 7.84 -10.65 22.32
C GLN A 129 6.40 -11.03 22.71
N ALA A 130 5.41 -10.23 22.32
CA ALA A 130 3.99 -10.51 22.61
C ALA A 130 3.50 -11.79 21.93
N ILE A 131 4.04 -12.15 20.76
CA ILE A 131 3.77 -13.45 20.12
C ILE A 131 4.35 -14.59 20.94
N GLU A 132 5.61 -14.49 21.40
CA GLU A 132 6.27 -15.50 22.24
C GLU A 132 5.49 -15.76 23.52
N GLU A 133 5.08 -14.69 24.21
CA GLU A 133 4.25 -14.73 25.43
C GLU A 133 2.87 -15.37 25.18
N SER A 134 2.37 -15.32 23.94
CA SER A 134 1.07 -15.87 23.54
C SER A 134 1.15 -17.28 22.92
N ARG A 135 2.34 -17.89 22.81
CA ARG A 135 2.56 -19.18 22.09
C ARG A 135 1.82 -20.37 22.68
N ASP A 136 1.52 -20.34 23.97
CA ASP A 136 0.86 -21.47 24.64
C ASP A 136 -0.61 -21.66 24.21
N GLY A 137 -1.25 -20.66 23.56
CA GLY A 137 -2.66 -20.71 23.15
C GLY A 137 -2.93 -20.58 21.64
N ALA A 138 -1.96 -20.18 20.82
CA ALA A 138 -2.18 -19.92 19.39
C ALA A 138 -0.91 -20.11 18.53
N ASP A 139 -1.10 -20.61 17.31
CA ASP A 139 -0.06 -20.65 16.28
C ASP A 139 -0.05 -19.32 15.51
N CYS A 140 1.10 -18.64 15.50
CA CYS A 140 1.27 -17.32 14.90
C CYS A 140 2.29 -17.37 13.77
N ARG A 141 1.92 -16.87 12.59
CA ARG A 141 2.83 -16.68 11.45
C ARG A 141 2.93 -15.21 11.10
N VAL A 142 4.16 -14.71 11.00
CA VAL A 142 4.46 -13.32 10.64
C VAL A 142 5.04 -13.30 9.23
N SER A 143 4.51 -12.43 8.36
CA SER A 143 5.11 -12.09 7.07
C SER A 143 5.36 -10.60 6.95
N MET A 144 6.45 -10.24 6.28
CA MET A 144 6.90 -8.87 6.08
C MET A 144 7.06 -8.57 4.59
N SER A 145 6.64 -7.38 4.19
CA SER A 145 6.95 -6.78 2.89
C SER A 145 7.45 -5.36 3.10
N TYR A 146 8.43 -4.94 2.31
CA TYR A 146 8.96 -3.59 2.39
C TYR A 146 9.08 -3.01 0.99
N LEU A 147 8.45 -1.87 0.78
CA LEU A 147 8.33 -1.25 -0.53
C LEU A 147 8.59 0.25 -0.47
N GLU A 148 8.95 0.78 -1.63
CA GLU A 148 9.11 2.19 -1.89
C GLU A 148 8.11 2.66 -2.95
N ILE A 149 7.50 3.81 -2.73
CA ILE A 149 6.74 4.55 -3.73
C ILE A 149 7.54 5.80 -4.08
N TYR A 150 8.14 5.79 -5.26
CA TYR A 150 8.91 6.91 -5.80
C TYR A 150 8.36 7.26 -7.19
N ASN A 151 8.05 8.53 -7.41
CA ASN A 151 7.53 9.02 -8.70
C ASN A 151 6.28 8.25 -9.20
N GLU A 152 5.33 7.92 -8.31
CA GLU A 152 4.15 7.08 -8.62
C GLU A 152 4.51 5.68 -9.16
N VAL A 153 5.73 5.20 -8.90
CA VAL A 153 6.19 3.85 -9.22
C VAL A 153 6.43 3.10 -7.92
N ILE A 154 5.95 1.85 -7.85
CA ILE A 154 6.12 1.00 -6.68
C ILE A 154 7.28 0.05 -6.95
N ARG A 155 8.21 -0.03 -6.01
CA ARG A 155 9.35 -0.93 -6.05
C ARG A 155 9.42 -1.78 -4.79
N ASP A 156 9.87 -3.01 -4.96
CA ASP A 156 10.14 -3.92 -3.85
C ASP A 156 11.55 -3.69 -3.31
N LEU A 157 11.65 -3.34 -2.02
CA LEU A 157 12.95 -3.12 -1.36
C LEU A 157 13.61 -4.43 -0.91
N LEU A 158 12.86 -5.54 -0.84
CA LEU A 158 13.39 -6.85 -0.47
C LEU A 158 13.90 -7.62 -1.70
N ASN A 159 13.28 -7.39 -2.86
CA ASN A 159 13.65 -7.98 -4.15
C ASN A 159 13.70 -6.93 -5.29
N PRO A 160 14.80 -6.17 -5.41
CA PRO A 160 14.92 -5.13 -6.45
C PRO A 160 14.82 -5.66 -7.89
N ALA A 161 15.04 -6.95 -8.12
CA ALA A 161 14.95 -7.58 -9.44
C ALA A 161 13.50 -7.78 -9.93
N SER A 162 12.49 -7.60 -9.07
CA SER A 162 11.08 -7.80 -9.43
C SER A 162 10.53 -6.77 -10.42
N GLY A 163 11.28 -5.69 -10.70
CA GLY A 163 10.81 -4.58 -11.53
C GLY A 163 9.73 -3.75 -10.83
N PHE A 164 8.86 -3.12 -11.62
CA PHE A 164 7.82 -2.22 -11.12
C PHE A 164 6.53 -2.97 -10.75
N LEU A 165 5.95 -2.63 -9.61
CA LEU A 165 4.74 -3.29 -9.09
C LEU A 165 3.47 -2.47 -9.35
N GLU A 166 2.34 -3.19 -9.42
CA GLU A 166 1.02 -2.62 -9.65
C GLU A 166 0.06 -2.84 -8.47
N LEU A 167 -0.79 -1.84 -8.21
CA LEU A 167 -1.88 -1.93 -7.22
C LEU A 167 -3.14 -2.49 -7.86
N ARG A 168 -3.63 -3.60 -7.31
CA ARG A 168 -4.88 -4.26 -7.69
C ARG A 168 -5.89 -4.18 -6.56
N GLU A 169 -7.17 -4.20 -6.90
CA GLU A 169 -8.26 -4.29 -5.93
C GLU A 169 -8.82 -5.71 -5.97
N ASP A 170 -9.00 -6.35 -4.82
CA ASP A 170 -9.64 -7.66 -4.74
C ASP A 170 -11.17 -7.54 -4.87
N SER A 171 -11.87 -8.68 -4.96
CA SER A 171 -13.33 -8.73 -5.06
C SER A 171 -14.06 -8.16 -3.84
N ARG A 172 -13.35 -7.92 -2.73
CA ARG A 172 -13.87 -7.30 -1.51
C ARG A 172 -13.53 -5.80 -1.44
N GLY A 173 -12.89 -5.24 -2.47
CA GLY A 173 -12.49 -3.84 -2.56
C GLY A 173 -11.25 -3.49 -1.75
N SER A 174 -10.49 -4.49 -1.28
CA SER A 174 -9.23 -4.32 -0.55
C SER A 174 -8.08 -4.17 -1.54
N ILE A 175 -7.18 -3.24 -1.24
CA ILE A 175 -6.03 -2.96 -2.10
C ILE A 175 -4.89 -3.93 -1.81
N GLN A 176 -4.33 -4.54 -2.85
CA GLN A 176 -3.19 -5.45 -2.79
C GLN A 176 -2.16 -5.10 -3.86
N ILE A 177 -0.89 -5.39 -3.60
CA ILE A 177 0.21 -5.14 -4.54
C ILE A 177 0.55 -6.46 -5.21
N ALA A 178 0.34 -6.54 -6.52
CA ALA A 178 0.62 -7.75 -7.27
C ALA A 178 2.13 -7.93 -7.45
N GLY A 179 2.65 -9.11 -7.09
CA GLY A 179 4.06 -9.44 -7.26
C GLY A 179 4.99 -8.93 -6.16
N ILE A 180 4.47 -8.36 -5.06
CA ILE A 180 5.30 -7.96 -3.92
C ILE A 180 5.86 -9.19 -3.21
N THR A 181 7.13 -9.12 -2.82
CA THR A 181 7.77 -10.17 -2.03
C THR A 181 7.23 -10.15 -0.61
N GLU A 182 6.64 -11.26 -0.18
CA GLU A 182 6.26 -11.51 1.21
C GLU A 182 7.26 -12.51 1.81
N VAL A 183 8.08 -12.05 2.76
CA VAL A 183 9.02 -12.93 3.47
C VAL A 183 8.41 -13.34 4.81
N SER A 184 8.17 -14.64 4.98
CA SER A 184 7.71 -15.21 6.26
C SER A 184 8.90 -15.53 7.15
N THR A 185 8.84 -15.12 8.42
CA THR A 185 9.90 -15.39 9.40
C THR A 185 9.28 -15.75 10.74
N SER A 186 10.02 -16.54 11.54
CA SER A 186 9.65 -16.89 12.92
C SER A 186 10.56 -16.25 13.96
N HIS A 187 11.61 -15.54 13.53
CA HIS A 187 12.62 -14.95 14.39
C HIS A 187 12.70 -13.44 14.17
N ALA A 188 12.78 -12.68 15.27
CA ALA A 188 12.93 -11.23 15.23
C ALA A 188 14.19 -10.81 14.45
N GLN A 189 15.31 -11.51 14.64
CA GLN A 189 16.59 -11.17 14.02
C GLN A 189 16.56 -11.19 12.48
N GLU A 190 15.79 -12.11 11.88
CA GLU A 190 15.63 -12.18 10.42
C GLU A 190 14.90 -10.93 9.89
N ILE A 191 13.84 -10.49 10.56
CA ILE A 191 13.12 -9.26 10.20
C ILE A 191 14.01 -8.03 10.32
N MET A 192 14.83 -7.95 11.38
CA MET A 192 15.77 -6.84 11.56
C MET A 192 16.73 -6.76 10.36
N GLN A 193 17.28 -7.89 9.93
CA GLN A 193 18.16 -7.97 8.77
C GLN A 193 17.45 -7.57 7.47
N LEU A 194 16.19 -8.00 7.28
CA LEU A 194 15.37 -7.60 6.13
C LEU A 194 15.12 -6.09 6.11
N LEU A 195 14.87 -5.48 7.27
CA LEU A 195 14.68 -4.03 7.38
C LEU A 195 15.96 -3.28 7.03
N THR A 196 17.11 -3.71 7.57
CA THR A 196 18.41 -3.10 7.24
C THR A 196 18.72 -3.26 5.75
N LYS A 197 18.47 -4.44 5.17
CA LYS A 197 18.65 -4.71 3.75
C LYS A 197 17.80 -3.79 2.89
N GLY A 198 16.49 -3.71 3.15
CA GLY A 198 15.59 -2.87 2.36
C GLY A 198 15.83 -1.38 2.55
N THR A 199 16.25 -0.95 3.74
CA THR A 199 16.63 0.45 3.98
C THR A 199 17.87 0.83 3.18
N ARG A 200 18.88 -0.05 3.10
CA ARG A 200 20.05 0.18 2.23
C ARG A 200 19.65 0.31 0.76
N GLN A 201 18.71 -0.52 0.28
CA GLN A 201 18.21 -0.42 -1.10
C GLN A 201 17.53 0.93 -1.37
N ARG A 202 16.75 1.43 -0.41
CA ARG A 202 16.13 2.77 -0.50
C ARG A 202 17.17 3.89 -0.62
N THR A 203 18.35 3.75 0.00
CA THR A 203 19.40 4.78 0.02
C THR A 203 20.33 4.74 -1.20
N GLN A 204 20.30 3.69 -2.03
CA GLN A 204 21.30 3.45 -3.09
C GLN A 204 20.99 4.10 -4.46
N GLU A 205 19.86 4.79 -4.64
CA GLU A 205 19.62 5.44 -5.95
C GLU A 205 20.50 6.69 -6.17
N PRO A 206 21.15 6.80 -7.36
CA PRO A 206 22.11 7.85 -7.68
C PRO A 206 21.40 9.11 -8.16
N THR A 207 20.66 9.79 -7.28
CA THR A 207 20.19 11.15 -7.55
C THR A 207 21.06 12.14 -6.79
N ALA A 208 21.93 12.82 -7.52
CA ALA A 208 22.84 13.83 -7.00
C ALA A 208 22.12 14.87 -6.11
N THR A 209 22.75 15.14 -4.96
CA THR A 209 22.58 16.31 -4.07
C THR A 209 21.47 16.27 -3.00
N HIS A 210 20.56 15.29 -2.94
CA HIS A 210 19.61 15.17 -1.81
C HIS A 210 19.44 13.73 -1.31
N PRO A 211 19.20 13.52 0.00
CA PRO A 211 18.92 12.18 0.52
C PRO A 211 17.64 11.62 -0.10
N THR A 212 17.71 10.43 -0.73
CA THR A 212 16.59 9.74 -1.40
C THR A 212 15.34 9.62 -0.51
N SER A 213 15.52 9.55 0.81
CA SER A 213 14.43 9.50 1.81
C SER A 213 13.52 10.73 1.82
N SER A 214 13.97 11.88 1.30
CA SER A 214 13.14 13.10 1.21
C SER A 214 12.10 13.02 0.08
N ARG A 215 12.32 12.12 -0.90
CA ARG A 215 11.58 12.11 -2.17
C ARG A 215 10.78 10.85 -2.42
N SER A 216 10.94 9.82 -1.58
CA SER A 216 10.21 8.56 -1.70
C SER A 216 9.46 8.23 -0.41
N HIS A 217 8.30 7.59 -0.57
CA HIS A 217 7.55 7.04 0.55
C HIS A 217 7.99 5.60 0.79
N ALA A 218 8.40 5.27 2.00
CA ALA A 218 8.67 3.89 2.38
C ALA A 218 7.49 3.32 3.17
N VAL A 219 7.05 2.11 2.81
CA VAL A 219 5.95 1.42 3.47
C VAL A 219 6.43 0.05 3.89
N LEU A 220 6.54 -0.15 5.20
CA LEU A 220 6.75 -1.44 5.81
C LEU A 220 5.40 -2.05 6.16
N GLN A 221 5.09 -3.21 5.58
CA GLN A 221 3.89 -3.97 5.88
C GLN A 221 4.27 -5.23 6.66
N VAL A 222 3.63 -5.43 7.81
CA VAL A 222 3.75 -6.66 8.61
C VAL A 222 2.37 -7.28 8.72
N THR A 223 2.25 -8.54 8.31
CA THR A 223 1.00 -9.31 8.39
C THR A 223 1.16 -10.40 9.45
N VAL A 224 0.32 -10.38 10.47
CA VAL A 224 0.26 -11.40 11.51
C VAL A 224 -0.95 -12.28 11.27
N ARG A 225 -0.73 -13.58 11.10
CA ARG A 225 -1.80 -14.58 11.00
C ARG A 225 -1.79 -15.42 12.27
N GLN A 226 -2.82 -15.29 13.09
CA GLN A 226 -2.97 -16.04 14.33
C GLN A 226 -4.08 -17.09 14.18
N ARG A 227 -3.73 -18.34 14.41
CA ARG A 227 -4.65 -19.48 14.43
C ARG A 227 -4.77 -19.98 15.86
N ARG A 228 -5.97 -19.90 16.44
CA ARG A 228 -6.21 -20.42 17.80
C ARG A 228 -6.16 -21.95 17.80
N ARG A 229 -5.50 -22.53 18.80
CA ARG A 229 -5.48 -23.98 19.03
C ARG A 229 -6.69 -24.33 19.90
N GLY A 230 -7.81 -24.69 19.27
CA GLY A 230 -9.06 -25.06 19.95
C GLY A 230 -9.71 -26.30 19.32
N THR A 231 -10.53 -27.01 20.10
CA THR A 231 -11.17 -28.31 19.78
C THR A 231 -12.40 -28.22 18.87
N ASP A 232 -12.86 -27.02 18.50
CA ASP A 232 -14.02 -26.85 17.61
C ASP A 232 -13.62 -26.88 16.13
N LEU A 233 -14.43 -27.59 15.33
CA LEU A 233 -14.26 -27.83 13.88
C LEU A 233 -14.17 -26.55 12.99
N ALA A 234 -14.27 -25.35 13.56
CA ALA A 234 -14.14 -24.09 12.85
C ALA A 234 -12.80 -23.41 13.20
N GLU A 235 -11.77 -23.66 12.40
CA GLU A 235 -10.50 -22.94 12.50
C GLU A 235 -10.70 -21.46 12.12
N GLU A 236 -10.91 -20.61 13.14
CA GLU A 236 -10.92 -19.16 12.98
C GLU A 236 -9.47 -18.63 12.91
N VAL A 237 -9.07 -18.15 11.73
CA VAL A 237 -7.76 -17.53 11.52
C VAL A 237 -7.92 -16.01 11.57
N HIS A 238 -7.28 -15.39 12.54
CA HIS A 238 -7.22 -13.94 12.70
C HIS A 238 -6.10 -13.38 11.82
N VAL A 239 -6.34 -12.25 11.15
CA VAL A 239 -5.32 -11.60 10.30
C VAL A 239 -5.19 -10.12 10.62
N GLY A 240 -4.10 -9.75 11.26
CA GLY A 240 -3.72 -8.36 11.48
C GLY A 240 -2.77 -7.87 10.41
N ARG A 241 -2.93 -6.62 9.98
CA ARG A 241 -1.98 -5.94 9.09
C ARG A 241 -1.53 -4.65 9.74
N LEU A 242 -0.24 -4.54 9.96
CA LEU A 242 0.42 -3.32 10.43
C LEU A 242 1.12 -2.66 9.25
N PHE A 243 0.85 -1.38 9.06
CA PHE A 243 1.52 -0.54 8.08
C PHE A 243 2.32 0.54 8.83
N LEU A 244 3.63 0.56 8.66
CA LEU A 244 4.51 1.59 9.20
C LEU A 244 5.07 2.37 8.00
N VAL A 245 4.74 3.67 7.92
CA VAL A 245 4.92 4.46 6.71
C VAL A 245 5.78 5.70 7.00
N ASP A 246 6.87 5.85 6.27
CA ASP A 246 7.71 7.05 6.26
C ASP A 246 7.47 7.81 4.96
N LEU A 247 6.69 8.90 5.04
CA LEU A 247 6.32 9.69 3.87
C LEU A 247 7.48 10.58 3.40
N ALA A 248 7.43 10.97 2.13
CA ALA A 248 8.29 12.01 1.57
C ALA A 248 8.08 13.38 2.26
N GLY A 249 9.00 14.31 1.99
CA GLY A 249 8.90 15.70 2.43
C GLY A 249 7.64 16.40 1.93
N SER A 250 6.97 17.16 2.81
CA SER A 250 5.77 17.94 2.49
C SER A 250 6.04 19.36 2.00
N GLU A 251 7.31 19.75 1.86
CA GLU A 251 7.75 21.05 1.36
C GLU A 251 7.34 21.29 -0.10
N ARG A 252 7.20 22.56 -0.48
CA ARG A 252 6.73 22.92 -1.83
C ARG A 252 7.90 22.92 -2.81
N ALA A 253 7.69 22.35 -4.00
CA ALA A 253 8.69 22.36 -5.08
C ALA A 253 9.14 23.78 -5.49
N SER A 254 8.34 24.82 -5.25
CA SER A 254 8.70 26.22 -5.54
C SER A 254 9.91 26.73 -4.73
N GLN A 255 10.21 26.14 -3.57
CA GLN A 255 11.40 26.48 -2.78
C GLN A 255 12.66 25.76 -3.26
N THR A 256 12.51 24.76 -4.14
CA THR A 256 13.64 24.02 -4.71
C THR A 256 14.01 24.61 -6.07
N GLN A 257 15.28 24.98 -6.30
CA GLN A 257 15.78 25.39 -7.62
C GLN A 257 15.91 24.19 -8.58
N ASN A 258 14.81 23.46 -8.78
CA ASN A 258 14.77 22.23 -9.56
C ASN A 258 14.35 22.54 -11.01
N GLN A 259 15.28 22.45 -11.96
CA GLN A 259 14.99 22.56 -13.40
C GLN A 259 14.87 21.17 -14.07
N GLY A 260 14.13 21.08 -15.18
CA GLY A 260 14.07 19.89 -16.04
C GLY A 260 13.41 18.65 -15.40
N LYS A 261 14.08 17.48 -15.47
CA LYS A 261 13.57 16.21 -14.92
C LYS A 261 13.22 16.30 -13.42
N ARG A 262 13.95 17.12 -12.66
CA ARG A 262 13.71 17.36 -11.22
C ARG A 262 12.42 18.14 -10.94
N MET A 263 12.01 19.01 -11.86
CA MET A 263 10.73 19.72 -11.75
C MET A 263 9.55 18.74 -11.90
N LYS A 264 9.65 17.81 -12.86
CA LYS A 264 8.65 16.75 -13.06
C LYS A 264 8.61 15.80 -11.84
N GLU A 265 9.76 15.42 -11.30
CA GLU A 265 9.88 14.60 -10.09
C GLU A 265 9.22 15.28 -8.87
N GLY A 266 9.54 16.55 -8.62
CA GLY A 266 8.90 17.35 -7.56
C GLY A 266 7.39 17.49 -7.74
N ALA A 267 6.90 17.57 -8.98
CA ALA A 267 5.47 17.59 -9.26
C ALA A 267 4.78 16.27 -8.89
N HIS A 268 5.41 15.12 -9.13
CA HIS A 268 4.85 13.81 -8.76
C HIS A 268 4.88 13.54 -7.25
N ILE A 269 5.95 13.92 -6.55
CA ILE A 269 6.02 13.82 -5.08
C ILE A 269 4.90 14.66 -4.46
N ASN A 270 4.78 15.92 -4.90
CA ASN A 270 3.73 16.81 -4.44
C ASN A 270 2.33 16.31 -4.84
N ARG A 271 2.18 15.65 -6.00
CA ARG A 271 0.89 15.03 -6.37
C ARG A 271 0.45 14.00 -5.35
N SER A 272 1.34 13.13 -4.88
CA SER A 272 0.99 12.09 -3.91
C SER A 272 0.54 12.66 -2.55
N LEU A 273 1.23 13.70 -2.06
CA LEU A 273 0.90 14.38 -0.80
C LEU A 273 -0.30 15.34 -0.92
N LEU A 274 -0.47 15.99 -2.07
CA LEU A 274 -1.64 16.81 -2.38
C LEU A 274 -2.90 15.93 -2.42
N ALA A 275 -2.83 14.77 -3.10
CA ALA A 275 -3.92 13.80 -3.09
C ALA A 275 -4.25 13.33 -1.67
N LEU A 276 -3.22 13.08 -0.85
CA LEU A 276 -3.39 12.74 0.56
C LEU A 276 -4.11 13.86 1.32
N GLY A 277 -3.71 15.12 1.11
CA GLY A 277 -4.36 16.29 1.69
C GLY A 277 -5.81 16.48 1.27
N ASN A 278 -6.11 16.27 -0.01
CA ASN A 278 -7.48 16.31 -0.51
C ASN A 278 -8.34 15.22 0.15
N CYS A 279 -7.79 14.01 0.32
CA CYS A 279 -8.48 12.93 1.03
C CYS A 279 -8.76 13.30 2.49
N ILE A 280 -7.76 13.86 3.20
CA ILE A 280 -7.92 14.25 4.61
C ILE A 280 -8.94 15.38 4.76
N ASN A 281 -8.89 16.41 3.91
CA ASN A 281 -9.87 17.50 3.95
C ASN A 281 -11.30 16.96 3.75
N ALA A 282 -11.51 16.18 2.69
CA ALA A 282 -12.81 15.59 2.37
C ALA A 282 -13.32 14.62 3.46
N LEU A 283 -12.42 13.95 4.18
CA LEU A 283 -12.79 13.06 5.28
C LEU A 283 -13.06 13.82 6.59
N SER A 284 -12.36 14.93 6.83
CA SER A 284 -12.54 15.77 8.02
C SER A 284 -13.86 16.55 8.00
N GLU A 285 -14.36 16.91 6.81
CA GLU A 285 -15.59 17.71 6.62
C GLU A 285 -16.89 16.89 6.64
N LYS A 286 -16.83 15.55 6.78
CA LYS A 286 -17.99 14.63 6.77
C LYS A 286 -19.01 14.82 7.91
N GLY A 287 -18.89 15.87 8.72
CA GLY A 287 -19.93 16.34 9.64
C GLY A 287 -21.16 16.94 8.96
N SER A 288 -21.08 17.34 7.67
CA SER A 288 -22.14 18.06 6.97
C SER A 288 -22.87 17.18 5.93
N SER A 289 -23.83 16.37 6.39
CA SER A 289 -25.01 15.78 5.69
C SER A 289 -24.90 15.20 4.25
N ARG A 290 -23.75 15.14 3.59
CA ARG A 290 -23.56 14.52 2.26
C ARG A 290 -22.40 13.54 2.32
N THR A 291 -22.61 12.34 1.82
CA THR A 291 -21.55 11.37 1.51
C THR A 291 -20.68 11.94 0.39
N GLN A 292 -19.70 12.77 0.76
CA GLN A 292 -18.69 13.25 -0.16
C GLN A 292 -17.84 12.06 -0.61
N TYR A 293 -17.80 11.84 -1.93
CA TYR A 293 -16.91 10.87 -2.56
C TYR A 293 -15.47 11.33 -2.35
N VAL A 294 -14.60 10.42 -1.91
CA VAL A 294 -13.19 10.70 -1.63
C VAL A 294 -12.36 10.06 -2.73
N ASN A 295 -11.58 10.87 -3.45
CA ASN A 295 -10.78 10.45 -4.60
C ASN A 295 -9.48 9.75 -4.18
N PHE A 296 -9.59 8.55 -3.61
CA PHE A 296 -8.41 7.74 -3.27
C PHE A 296 -7.61 7.26 -4.49
N ARG A 297 -8.08 7.50 -5.72
CA ARG A 297 -7.44 7.05 -6.96
C ARG A 297 -6.43 8.05 -7.53
N ASP A 298 -6.35 9.26 -6.96
CA ASP A 298 -5.52 10.34 -7.49
C ASP A 298 -4.00 10.07 -7.38
N SER A 299 -3.61 9.19 -6.44
CA SER A 299 -2.24 8.69 -6.26
C SER A 299 -2.19 7.23 -5.81
N LYS A 300 -1.11 6.52 -6.11
CA LYS A 300 -0.87 5.15 -5.61
C LYS A 300 -0.79 5.10 -4.09
N LEU A 301 -0.22 6.15 -3.47
CA LEU A 301 -0.14 6.27 -2.01
C LEU A 301 -1.54 6.32 -1.37
N THR A 302 -2.45 7.16 -1.89
CA THR A 302 -3.81 7.29 -1.34
C THR A 302 -4.64 6.03 -1.55
N ARG A 303 -4.41 5.29 -2.64
CA ARG A 303 -4.98 3.95 -2.83
C ARG A 303 -4.49 2.99 -1.74
N LEU A 304 -3.18 2.95 -1.50
CA LEU A 304 -2.60 2.06 -0.47
C LEU A 304 -3.10 2.41 0.94
N LEU A 305 -3.26 3.71 1.24
CA LEU A 305 -3.73 4.21 2.53
C LEU A 305 -5.25 4.36 2.65
N LYS A 306 -6.02 3.87 1.67
CA LYS A 306 -7.50 3.95 1.67
C LYS A 306 -8.10 3.42 2.98
N ASP A 307 -7.62 2.25 3.43
CA ASP A 307 -8.09 1.63 4.67
C ASP A 307 -7.61 2.38 5.92
N ALA A 308 -6.43 2.99 5.87
CA ALA A 308 -5.88 3.82 6.94
C ALA A 308 -6.68 5.11 7.15
N LEU A 309 -7.09 5.79 6.08
CA LEU A 309 -7.71 7.10 6.21
C LEU A 309 -9.21 7.04 6.49
N GLY A 310 -9.94 6.07 5.95
CA GLY A 310 -11.41 6.05 6.11
C GLY A 310 -12.03 4.68 6.18
N GLY A 311 -11.22 3.62 6.17
CA GLY A 311 -11.68 2.24 6.13
C GLY A 311 -11.48 1.51 7.44
N ASN A 312 -11.06 0.25 7.31
CA ASN A 312 -10.85 -0.66 8.42
C ASN A 312 -9.38 -0.63 8.87
N SER A 313 -8.98 0.39 9.63
CA SER A 313 -7.66 0.46 10.27
C SER A 313 -7.68 1.40 11.47
N ARG A 314 -6.89 1.07 12.49
CA ARG A 314 -6.51 2.01 13.55
C ARG A 314 -5.36 2.86 13.05
N THR A 315 -5.53 4.17 13.05
CA THR A 315 -4.58 5.06 12.37
C THR A 315 -3.96 6.03 13.35
N VAL A 316 -2.63 6.11 13.29
CA VAL A 316 -1.81 7.04 14.06
C VAL A 316 -0.98 7.87 13.10
N MET A 317 -1.17 9.19 13.15
CA MET A 317 -0.37 10.15 12.41
C MET A 317 0.65 10.79 13.36
N ILE A 318 1.93 10.77 13.00
CA ILE A 318 2.97 11.49 13.72
C ILE A 318 3.44 12.65 12.84
N ALA A 319 3.00 13.85 13.19
CA ALA A 319 3.39 15.08 12.51
C ALA A 319 4.74 15.57 13.05
N HIS A 320 5.63 16.00 12.17
CA HIS A 320 6.98 16.44 12.49
C HIS A 320 7.15 17.89 12.04
N ILE A 321 7.69 18.73 12.92
CA ILE A 321 7.98 20.14 12.59
C ILE A 321 9.38 20.53 13.06
N SER A 322 9.98 21.49 12.36
CA SER A 322 11.15 22.21 12.86
C SER A 322 10.69 23.36 13.77
N PRO A 323 11.37 23.60 14.91
CA PRO A 323 11.13 24.78 15.72
C PRO A 323 11.74 26.06 15.12
N ALA A 324 12.51 25.99 14.04
CA ALA A 324 13.21 27.15 13.47
C ALA A 324 12.26 28.17 12.84
N SER A 325 12.54 29.46 13.04
CA SER A 325 11.82 30.59 12.43
C SER A 325 11.82 30.55 10.90
N THR A 326 12.92 30.09 10.30
CA THR A 326 13.06 29.90 8.83
C THR A 326 12.07 28.89 8.26
N SER A 327 11.58 27.96 9.09
CA SER A 327 10.65 26.90 8.72
C SER A 327 9.18 27.21 9.07
N PHE A 328 8.85 28.45 9.44
CA PHE A 328 7.51 28.84 9.94
C PHE A 328 6.36 28.40 9.03
N GLU A 329 6.42 28.69 7.73
CA GLU A 329 5.32 28.39 6.81
C GLU A 329 5.08 26.88 6.63
N GLU A 330 6.16 26.09 6.65
CA GLU A 330 6.10 24.63 6.57
C GLU A 330 5.51 24.06 7.86
N SER A 331 6.05 24.45 9.01
CA SER A 331 5.54 24.06 10.33
C SER A 331 4.07 24.41 10.49
N ARG A 332 3.65 25.61 10.06
CA ARG A 332 2.25 26.04 10.05
C ARG A 332 1.37 25.15 9.17
N THR A 333 1.84 24.81 7.97
CA THR A 333 1.11 23.95 7.04
C THR A 333 0.96 22.53 7.60
N THR A 334 2.02 21.97 8.17
CA THR A 334 2.01 20.65 8.81
C THR A 334 1.08 20.60 10.01
N LEU A 335 1.09 21.62 10.87
CA LEU A 335 0.18 21.71 12.02
C LEU A 335 -1.29 21.78 11.60
N LEU A 336 -1.62 22.60 10.61
CA LEU A 336 -2.98 22.69 10.06
C LEU A 336 -3.44 21.36 9.48
N TYR A 337 -2.55 20.66 8.78
CA TYR A 337 -2.83 19.38 8.18
C TYR A 337 -3.10 18.30 9.23
N ALA A 338 -2.22 18.18 10.24
CA ALA A 338 -2.36 17.25 11.35
C ALA A 338 -3.62 17.52 12.17
N TYR A 339 -3.94 18.80 12.40
CA TYR A 339 -5.14 19.20 13.14
C TYR A 339 -6.43 18.76 12.42
N ARG A 340 -6.47 18.82 11.09
CA ARG A 340 -7.60 18.30 10.30
C ARG A 340 -7.69 16.78 10.34
N ALA A 341 -6.56 16.09 10.29
CA ALA A 341 -6.49 14.63 10.33
C ALA A 341 -7.08 14.04 11.62
N LYS A 342 -7.01 14.78 12.74
CA LYS A 342 -7.59 14.39 14.05
C LYS A 342 -9.10 14.14 13.98
N ASN A 343 -9.82 14.85 13.11
CA ASN A 343 -11.28 14.74 13.01
C ASN A 343 -11.75 13.54 12.16
N ILE A 344 -10.82 12.81 11.56
CA ILE A 344 -11.13 11.65 10.74
C ILE A 344 -11.58 10.48 11.62
N LYS A 345 -12.68 9.84 11.23
CA LYS A 345 -13.25 8.67 11.91
C LYS A 345 -13.07 7.43 11.04
N THR A 346 -12.41 6.40 11.56
CA THR A 346 -12.27 5.09 10.92
C THR A 346 -13.26 4.08 11.52
N ARG A 347 -13.56 3.02 10.76
CA ARG A 347 -14.48 1.94 11.19
C ARG A 347 -13.69 0.65 11.35
N VAL A 348 -13.21 0.42 12.56
CA VAL A 348 -12.31 -0.67 12.88
C VAL A 348 -13.09 -1.96 13.14
N LYS A 349 -12.77 -3.00 12.38
CA LYS A 349 -13.33 -4.35 12.44
C LYS A 349 -12.19 -5.37 12.45
N ARG A 350 -12.33 -6.38 13.30
CA ARG A 350 -11.41 -7.52 13.36
C ARG A 350 -11.55 -8.37 12.09
N ASN A 351 -10.44 -8.70 11.45
CA ASN A 351 -10.41 -9.56 10.28
C ASN A 351 -10.39 -11.02 10.72
N LEU A 352 -11.41 -11.76 10.28
CA LEU A 352 -11.55 -13.19 10.51
C LEU A 352 -11.59 -13.89 9.17
N LEU A 353 -10.69 -14.84 8.99
CA LEU A 353 -10.72 -15.81 7.91
C LEU A 353 -11.31 -17.11 8.47
N ASN A 354 -12.57 -17.38 8.15
CA ASN A 354 -13.17 -18.69 8.42
C ASN A 354 -12.67 -19.66 7.35
N VAL A 355 -11.80 -20.59 7.75
CA VAL A 355 -11.28 -21.64 6.86
C VAL A 355 -12.43 -22.52 6.36
N SER A 356 -13.44 -22.76 7.20
CA SER A 356 -14.65 -23.53 6.89
C SER A 356 -15.47 -22.96 5.72
N LEU A 357 -15.51 -21.64 5.53
CA LEU A 357 -16.20 -21.03 4.38
C LEU A 357 -15.47 -21.30 3.06
N ARG A 358 -14.14 -21.44 3.11
CA ARG A 358 -13.32 -21.81 1.95
C ARG A 358 -13.47 -23.29 1.65
N ILE A 359 -13.52 -24.16 2.66
CA ILE A 359 -13.77 -25.60 2.45
C ILE A 359 -15.15 -25.79 1.84
N ALA A 360 -16.19 -25.11 2.33
CA ALA A 360 -17.54 -25.14 1.74
C ALA A 360 -17.54 -24.70 0.27
N GLN A 361 -16.88 -23.58 -0.04
CA GLN A 361 -16.71 -23.09 -1.42
C GLN A 361 -15.88 -24.04 -2.28
N TYR A 362 -14.83 -24.66 -1.72
CA TYR A 362 -14.05 -25.67 -2.42
C TYR A 362 -14.86 -26.95 -2.61
N THR A 363 -15.71 -27.37 -1.67
CA THR A 363 -16.61 -28.50 -1.86
C THR A 363 -17.66 -28.22 -2.91
N ASP A 364 -18.19 -27.00 -3.00
CA ASP A 364 -19.11 -26.60 -4.06
C ASP A 364 -18.41 -26.64 -5.42
N VAL A 365 -17.22 -26.02 -5.52
CA VAL A 365 -16.39 -26.06 -6.75
C VAL A 365 -15.98 -27.48 -7.12
N ILE A 366 -15.62 -28.32 -6.14
CA ILE A 366 -15.30 -29.74 -6.36
C ILE A 366 -16.55 -30.50 -6.81
N SER A 367 -17.73 -30.18 -6.27
CA SER A 367 -18.99 -30.81 -6.68
C SER A 367 -19.38 -30.42 -8.11
N ASP A 368 -19.15 -29.17 -8.50
CA ASP A 368 -19.39 -28.67 -9.85
C ASP A 368 -18.40 -29.27 -10.84
N LEU A 369 -17.11 -29.33 -10.49
CA LEU A 369 -16.09 -30.00 -11.31
C LEU A 369 -16.37 -31.49 -11.46
N ARG A 370 -16.82 -32.17 -10.39
CA ARG A 370 -17.22 -33.59 -10.45
C ARG A 370 -18.44 -33.79 -11.33
N ARG A 371 -19.45 -32.91 -11.24
CA ARG A 371 -20.65 -32.95 -12.09
C ARG A 371 -20.30 -32.75 -13.56
N GLU A 372 -19.35 -31.86 -13.84
CA GLU A 372 -18.90 -31.60 -15.20
C GLU A 372 -18.09 -32.78 -15.77
N ILE A 373 -17.26 -33.43 -14.94
CA ILE A 373 -16.56 -34.68 -15.31
C ILE A 373 -17.58 -35.78 -15.61
N GLU A 374 -18.62 -35.94 -14.80
CA GLU A 374 -19.66 -36.96 -15.00
C GLU A 374 -20.45 -36.71 -16.29
N ARG A 375 -20.81 -35.45 -16.55
CA ARG A 375 -21.49 -35.04 -17.79
C ARG A 375 -20.63 -35.32 -19.02
N LEU A 376 -19.33 -35.04 -18.95
CA LEU A 376 -18.39 -35.29 -20.05
C LEU A 376 -18.15 -36.79 -20.27
N LYS A 377 -18.07 -37.58 -19.19
CA LYS A 377 -17.97 -39.05 -19.27
C LYS A 377 -19.21 -39.68 -19.87
N SER A 378 -20.40 -39.30 -19.41
CA SER A 378 -21.67 -39.78 -19.98
C SER A 378 -21.74 -39.50 -21.48
N LYS A 379 -21.37 -38.28 -21.93
CA LYS A 379 -21.30 -37.95 -23.36
C LYS A 379 -20.30 -38.78 -24.17
N LEU A 380 -19.23 -39.27 -23.54
CA LEU A 380 -18.27 -40.17 -24.17
C LEU A 380 -18.85 -41.60 -24.22
N GLU A 381 -19.48 -42.08 -23.16
CA GLU A 381 -20.13 -43.39 -23.11
C GLU A 381 -21.31 -43.50 -24.07
N THR A 382 -22.18 -42.47 -24.18
CA THR A 382 -23.29 -42.48 -25.16
C THR A 382 -22.75 -42.57 -26.59
N ARG A 383 -21.61 -41.91 -26.86
CA ARG A 383 -20.89 -42.00 -28.13
C ARG A 383 -20.19 -43.33 -28.37
N GLU A 384 -19.92 -44.12 -27.33
CA GLU A 384 -19.34 -45.46 -27.44
C GLU A 384 -20.42 -46.55 -27.50
N THR A 385 -21.58 -46.35 -26.86
CA THR A 385 -22.72 -47.27 -26.95
C THR A 385 -23.44 -47.16 -28.29
N ASP A 386 -23.58 -45.95 -28.86
CA ASP A 386 -24.09 -45.75 -30.23
C ASP A 386 -23.17 -46.39 -31.29
N LYS A 387 -21.93 -46.74 -30.93
CA LYS A 387 -20.99 -47.48 -31.80
C LYS A 387 -21.01 -49.00 -31.58
N ARG A 388 -21.69 -49.51 -30.55
CA ARG A 388 -21.70 -50.94 -30.18
C ARG A 388 -23.06 -51.62 -30.38
N SER A 389 -24.14 -50.88 -30.62
CA SER A 389 -25.49 -51.42 -30.75
C SER A 389 -25.88 -51.89 -32.16
N ASP A 390 -24.94 -52.35 -32.99
CA ASP A 390 -25.31 -53.10 -34.19
C ASP A 390 -24.42 -54.35 -34.41
N PRO A 391 -24.92 -55.53 -34.02
CA PRO A 391 -24.46 -56.80 -34.58
C PRO A 391 -25.64 -57.66 -35.09
N GLY A 392 -25.96 -57.51 -36.38
CA GLY A 392 -26.11 -58.58 -37.39
C GLY A 392 -27.14 -59.72 -37.23
N GLY A 393 -28.03 -59.86 -38.25
CA GLY A 393 -28.79 -61.07 -38.58
C GLY A 393 -29.48 -61.03 -39.96
N ARG A 394 -28.95 -61.84 -40.90
CA ARG A 394 -29.36 -62.22 -42.29
C ARG A 394 -30.87 -62.59 -42.46
N ASP A 395 -31.55 -62.60 -43.61
CA ASP A 395 -31.27 -62.56 -45.07
C ASP A 395 -32.55 -62.10 -45.80
N ALA A 396 -32.43 -61.34 -46.89
CA ALA A 396 -33.17 -61.47 -48.18
C ALA A 396 -33.35 -60.11 -48.91
N GLN A 397 -32.85 -60.09 -50.16
CA GLN A 397 -33.18 -59.15 -51.25
C GLN A 397 -32.74 -57.68 -51.10
N VAL A 398 -31.63 -57.33 -51.76
CA VAL A 398 -31.59 -56.55 -53.03
C VAL A 398 -30.13 -56.12 -53.29
N THR A 399 -29.73 -56.18 -54.55
CA THR A 399 -28.37 -56.04 -55.07
C THR A 399 -28.03 -54.57 -55.42
N ILE A 400 -27.06 -53.96 -54.70
CA ILE A 400 -26.01 -52.95 -55.09
C ILE A 400 -26.46 -51.58 -55.68
N PRO A 401 -25.92 -50.40 -55.27
CA PRO A 401 -24.49 -50.14 -54.92
C PRO A 401 -24.16 -49.44 -53.59
N CYS A 402 -22.87 -49.56 -53.29
CA CYS A 402 -22.12 -49.20 -52.09
C CYS A 402 -21.81 -47.70 -51.93
N HIS A 403 -21.38 -47.39 -50.69
CA HIS A 403 -20.48 -46.30 -50.26
C HIS A 403 -21.09 -44.90 -49.95
N ASP A 404 -20.74 -44.35 -48.76
CA ASP A 404 -20.46 -42.92 -48.48
C ASP A 404 -21.09 -42.20 -47.25
N THR A 405 -21.76 -42.85 -46.30
CA THR A 405 -22.36 -42.10 -45.15
C THR A 405 -21.51 -41.99 -43.87
N GLU A 406 -20.53 -42.89 -43.64
CA GLU A 406 -19.63 -42.79 -42.46
C GLU A 406 -18.45 -41.84 -42.67
N GLU A 407 -18.05 -41.57 -43.91
CA GLU A 407 -17.02 -40.58 -44.20
C GLU A 407 -17.52 -39.17 -43.90
N ASP A 408 -18.80 -38.87 -44.17
CA ASP A 408 -19.32 -37.50 -44.13
C ASP A 408 -19.33 -36.89 -42.71
N GLY A 409 -19.59 -37.69 -41.68
CA GLY A 409 -19.53 -37.26 -40.28
C GLY A 409 -18.10 -37.08 -39.74
N ARG A 410 -17.16 -37.94 -40.16
CA ARG A 410 -15.72 -37.79 -39.86
C ARG A 410 -15.13 -36.60 -40.60
N VAL A 411 -15.53 -36.39 -41.85
CA VAL A 411 -15.15 -35.24 -42.67
C VAL A 411 -15.69 -33.95 -42.06
N GLN A 412 -16.95 -33.91 -41.60
CA GLN A 412 -17.50 -32.73 -40.91
C GLN A 412 -16.78 -32.41 -39.60
N MET A 413 -16.49 -33.42 -38.78
CA MET A 413 -15.80 -33.19 -37.50
C MET A 413 -14.34 -32.79 -37.71
N ASN A 414 -13.68 -33.32 -38.74
CA ASN A 414 -12.34 -32.87 -39.16
C ASN A 414 -12.38 -31.45 -39.74
N LYS A 415 -13.45 -31.07 -40.44
CA LYS A 415 -13.66 -29.71 -40.97
C LYS A 415 -13.83 -28.70 -39.84
N ILE A 416 -14.62 -29.03 -38.81
CA ILE A 416 -14.79 -28.18 -37.61
C ILE A 416 -13.47 -28.09 -36.81
N ARG A 417 -12.74 -29.21 -36.66
CA ARG A 417 -11.44 -29.21 -35.99
C ARG A 417 -10.40 -28.37 -36.76
N ALA A 418 -10.39 -28.46 -38.09
CA ALA A 418 -9.52 -27.65 -38.94
C ALA A 418 -9.87 -26.15 -38.85
N GLN A 419 -11.16 -25.80 -38.83
CA GLN A 419 -11.61 -24.42 -38.63
C GLN A 419 -11.22 -23.89 -37.25
N LEU A 420 -11.34 -24.69 -36.19
CA LEU A 420 -10.95 -24.28 -34.84
C LEU A 420 -9.44 -24.05 -34.73
N ILE A 421 -8.63 -24.95 -35.31
CA ILE A 421 -7.17 -24.79 -35.36
C ILE A 421 -6.77 -23.59 -36.23
N GLY A 422 -7.48 -23.34 -37.32
CA GLY A 422 -7.31 -22.15 -38.17
C GLY A 422 -7.57 -20.87 -37.39
N ALA A 423 -8.71 -20.79 -36.69
CA ALA A 423 -9.06 -19.64 -35.85
C ALA A 423 -8.04 -19.41 -34.73
N PHE A 424 -7.54 -20.48 -34.09
CA PHE A 424 -6.47 -20.36 -33.09
C PHE A 424 -5.15 -19.89 -33.68
N LYS A 425 -4.79 -20.33 -34.89
CA LYS A 425 -3.60 -19.84 -35.59
C LYS A 425 -3.72 -18.36 -35.97
N GLU A 426 -4.84 -17.96 -36.55
CA GLU A 426 -5.12 -16.54 -36.87
C GLU A 426 -5.11 -15.68 -35.60
N GLN A 427 -5.67 -16.17 -34.49
CA GLN A 427 -5.63 -15.45 -33.22
C GLN A 427 -4.20 -15.35 -32.65
N LEU A 428 -3.39 -16.39 -32.81
CA LEU A 428 -1.99 -16.36 -32.39
C LEU A 428 -1.16 -15.42 -33.27
N GLU A 429 -1.43 -15.38 -34.57
CA GLU A 429 -0.75 -14.55 -35.55
C GLU A 429 -1.15 -13.07 -35.41
N MET A 430 -2.44 -12.77 -35.19
CA MET A 430 -2.88 -11.42 -34.79
C MET A 430 -2.21 -10.98 -33.49
N ARG A 431 -2.12 -11.86 -32.49
CA ARG A 431 -1.47 -11.52 -31.22
C ARG A 431 0.03 -11.28 -31.39
N ARG A 432 0.71 -12.07 -32.24
CA ARG A 432 2.12 -11.86 -32.57
C ARG A 432 2.33 -10.55 -33.33
N SER A 433 1.50 -10.28 -34.34
CA SER A 433 1.54 -9.03 -35.11
C SER A 433 1.28 -7.82 -34.22
N LEU A 434 0.40 -7.93 -33.22
CA LEU A 434 0.13 -6.86 -32.26
C LEU A 434 1.36 -6.57 -31.37
N VAL A 435 2.09 -7.61 -30.94
CA VAL A 435 3.36 -7.42 -30.21
C VAL A 435 4.44 -6.82 -31.11
N GLU A 436 4.53 -7.23 -32.38
CA GLU A 436 5.46 -6.61 -33.35
C GLU A 436 5.09 -5.14 -33.62
N LEU A 437 3.79 -4.79 -33.68
CA LEU A 437 3.31 -3.41 -33.79
C LEU A 437 3.61 -2.58 -32.55
N GLU A 438 3.45 -3.14 -31.35
CA GLU A 438 3.79 -2.46 -30.09
C GLU A 438 5.29 -2.19 -29.98
N ASN A 439 6.13 -3.14 -30.42
CA ASN A 439 7.58 -2.96 -30.45
C ASN A 439 8.00 -1.87 -31.45
N THR A 440 7.46 -1.89 -32.68
CA THR A 440 7.74 -0.84 -33.68
C THR A 440 7.22 0.53 -33.26
N HIS A 441 6.06 0.59 -32.59
CA HIS A 441 5.54 1.83 -32.01
C HIS A 441 6.48 2.37 -30.91
N MET A 442 7.05 1.48 -30.09
CA MET A 442 8.01 1.84 -29.06
C MET A 442 9.33 2.34 -29.66
N GLU A 443 9.83 1.72 -30.73
CA GLU A 443 11.02 2.19 -31.47
C GLU A 443 10.79 3.57 -32.09
N LEU A 444 9.67 3.78 -32.78
CA LEU A 444 9.28 5.09 -33.33
C LEU A 444 9.16 6.15 -32.22
N HIS A 445 8.60 5.80 -31.07
CA HIS A 445 8.51 6.71 -29.94
C HIS A 445 9.91 7.10 -29.39
N ILE A 446 10.85 6.15 -29.38
CA ILE A 446 12.24 6.41 -28.99
C ILE A 446 12.93 7.32 -30.02
N ASP A 447 12.74 7.08 -31.32
CA ASP A 447 13.36 7.91 -32.37
C ASP A 447 12.75 9.31 -32.45
N VAL A 448 11.44 9.46 -32.27
CA VAL A 448 10.78 10.78 -32.12
C VAL A 448 11.34 11.51 -30.89
N SER A 449 11.50 10.80 -29.77
CA SER A 449 12.10 11.39 -28.56
C SER A 449 13.55 11.81 -28.79
N ARG A 450 14.30 11.06 -29.61
CA ARG A 450 15.68 11.36 -29.97
C ARG A 450 15.77 12.56 -30.91
N HIS A 451 14.91 12.67 -31.92
CA HIS A 451 14.84 13.85 -32.80
C HIS A 451 14.35 15.11 -32.09
N LEU A 452 13.41 15.00 -31.14
CA LEU A 452 13.00 16.12 -30.30
C LEU A 452 14.14 16.63 -29.41
N LEU A 453 15.08 15.77 -29.03
CA LEU A 453 16.29 16.16 -28.33
C LEU A 453 17.30 16.85 -29.26
N THR A 454 17.42 16.44 -30.53
CA THR A 454 18.32 17.06 -31.51
C THR A 454 17.82 18.41 -32.03
N ILE A 455 16.51 18.65 -32.03
CA ILE A 455 15.90 19.95 -32.42
C ILE A 455 15.93 20.96 -31.25
N ALA A 456 16.19 20.48 -30.02
CA ALA A 456 16.25 21.30 -28.81
C ALA A 456 17.69 21.72 -28.43
N GLU A 457 18.69 21.32 -29.20
CA GLU A 457 20.02 21.96 -29.31
C GLU A 457 20.00 22.95 -30.47
#